data_AF-A0A2E9THE6-F1
#
_entry.id   AF-A0A2E9THE6-F1
#
_cell.length_a   1.000
_cell.length_b   1.000
_cell.length_c   1.000
_cell.angle_alpha   90.00
_cell.angle_beta   90.00
_cell.angle_gamma   90.00
#
_symmetry.space_group_name_H-M   'P 1'
#
loop_
_entity.id
_entity.type
_entity.pdbx_description
1 polymer ?
#
loop_
_entity_poly.entity_id
_entity_poly.type
_entity_poly.pdbx_seq_one_letter_code
_entity_poly.pdbx_strand_id
1 'polypeptide(L)'
;KRNDYNVLKRINRHELKDFGWVHEQDNLKILRENSDKLIAEEKGKNTYKRVALKKCEDATNWWVKNKVFWKLVRNNWDSYFEKNDIIAFKKSVNKQPMFSGLFAMGKKYEGLDENSMEMNLQNIRDEVNDHINKFSKE
;
A
#
# COMPACT_ATOMS: atom_id res chain seq x y z
N LYS A 1 16.36 12.63 -14.34
CA LYS A 1 15.92 13.22 -13.05
C LYS A 1 16.00 14.74 -13.19
N ARG A 2 14.94 15.50 -12.88
CA ARG A 2 14.94 16.97 -12.94
C ARG A 2 15.74 17.56 -11.77
N ASN A 3 16.36 18.72 -11.96
CA ASN A 3 17.23 19.41 -10.99
C ASN A 3 16.82 20.87 -10.75
N ASP A 4 15.71 21.33 -11.32
CA ASP A 4 15.26 22.72 -11.34
C ASP A 4 14.26 23.07 -10.22
N TYR A 5 13.85 22.09 -9.42
CA TYR A 5 13.03 22.26 -8.21
C TYR A 5 13.38 21.20 -7.15
N ASN A 6 13.08 21.47 -5.89
CA ASN A 6 13.39 20.58 -4.76
C ASN A 6 12.19 20.26 -3.87
N VAL A 7 11.07 20.97 -4.02
CA VAL A 7 9.82 20.74 -3.29
C VAL A 7 8.67 20.47 -4.27
N LEU A 8 7.83 19.50 -3.91
CA LEU A 8 6.58 19.20 -4.60
C LEU A 8 5.41 19.43 -3.64
N LYS A 9 4.67 20.52 -3.85
CA LYS A 9 3.41 20.76 -3.13
C LYS A 9 2.28 20.18 -3.96
N ARG A 10 1.59 19.17 -3.42
CA ARG A 10 0.58 18.38 -4.13
C ARG A 10 -0.76 18.46 -3.42
N ILE A 11 -1.81 18.77 -4.16
CA ILE A 11 -3.19 18.69 -3.69
C ILE A 11 -3.90 17.67 -4.55
N ASN A 12 -4.62 16.74 -3.92
CA ASN A 12 -5.45 15.75 -4.59
C ASN A 12 -6.91 16.01 -4.22
N ARG A 13 -7.77 16.16 -5.23
CA ARG A 13 -9.22 16.28 -5.06
C ARG A 13 -9.88 15.06 -5.67
N HIS A 14 -10.61 14.32 -4.84
CA HIS A 14 -11.47 13.23 -5.29
C HIS A 14 -12.91 13.72 -5.24
N GLU A 15 -13.58 13.70 -6.38
CA GLU A 15 -14.96 14.15 -6.52
C GLU A 15 -15.82 13.01 -7.05
N LEU A 16 -16.87 12.66 -6.31
CA LEU A 16 -17.89 11.72 -6.78
C LEU A 16 -18.78 12.38 -7.83
N LYS A 17 -19.02 11.67 -8.92
CA LYS A 17 -19.92 12.06 -10.01
C LYS A 17 -20.95 10.95 -10.23
N ASP A 18 -22.03 11.26 -10.94
CA ASP A 18 -23.03 10.28 -11.37
C ASP A 18 -22.43 9.10 -12.16
N PHE A 19 -21.38 9.35 -12.96
CA PHE A 19 -20.69 8.32 -13.74
C PHE A 19 -19.54 7.61 -13.01
N GLY A 20 -19.20 7.98 -11.77
CA GLY A 20 -18.07 7.42 -11.01
C GLY A 20 -17.34 8.47 -10.18
N TRP A 21 -16.03 8.64 -10.38
CA TRP A 21 -15.29 9.73 -9.72
C TRP A 21 -14.21 10.35 -10.60
N VAL A 22 -13.90 11.60 -10.29
CA VAL A 22 -12.79 12.35 -10.87
C VAL A 22 -11.72 12.52 -9.79
N HIS A 23 -10.47 12.27 -10.15
CA HIS A 23 -9.30 12.58 -9.33
C HIS A 23 -8.51 13.68 -10.02
N GLU A 24 -8.52 14.86 -9.43
CA GLU A 24 -7.72 15.99 -9.89
C GLU A 24 -6.49 16.17 -9.00
N GLN A 25 -5.39 16.54 -9.64
CA GLN A 25 -4.09 16.70 -9.00
C GLN A 25 -3.53 18.06 -9.38
N ASP A 26 -3.36 18.92 -8.38
CA ASP A 26 -2.68 20.20 -8.55
C ASP A 26 -1.27 20.05 -7.97
N ASN A 27 -0.26 20.08 -8.84
CA ASN A 27 1.13 19.89 -8.46
C ASN A 27 1.93 21.17 -8.74
N LEU A 28 2.42 21.79 -7.67
CA LEU A 28 3.34 22.92 -7.76
C LEU A 28 4.78 22.42 -7.61
N LYS A 29 5.62 22.74 -8.60
CA LYS A 29 7.07 22.52 -8.56
C LYS A 29 7.71 23.75 -7.95
N ILE A 30 8.32 23.62 -6.78
CA ILE A 30 8.87 24.77 -6.04
C ILE A 30 10.38 24.56 -5.88
N LEU A 31 11.15 25.56 -6.26
CA LEU A 31 12.53 25.69 -5.82
C LEU A 31 12.52 26.51 -4.53
N ARG A 32 12.81 25.84 -3.42
CA ARG A 32 12.88 26.42 -2.08
C ARG A 32 14.33 26.61 -1.69
N GLU A 33 14.72 27.86 -1.52
CA GLU A 33 16.01 28.27 -0.93
C GLU A 33 15.70 29.13 0.31
N ASN A 34 16.14 30.40 0.33
CA ASN A 34 15.73 31.38 1.35
C ASN A 34 14.26 31.84 1.18
N SER A 35 13.70 31.64 -0.01
CA SER A 35 12.29 31.88 -0.33
C SER A 35 11.79 30.85 -1.33
N ASP A 36 10.47 30.76 -1.49
CA ASP A 36 9.84 29.86 -2.44
C ASP A 36 9.71 30.51 -3.81
N LYS A 37 10.29 29.86 -4.83
CA LYS A 37 10.07 30.19 -6.23
C LYS A 37 9.24 29.09 -6.90
N LEU A 38 8.07 29.46 -7.42
CA LEU A 38 7.27 28.58 -8.27
C LEU A 38 7.96 28.41 -9.63
N ILE A 39 8.22 27.16 -10.01
CA ILE A 39 8.89 26.79 -11.26
C ILE A 39 7.87 26.37 -12.30
N ALA A 40 6.87 25.58 -11.90
CA ALA A 40 5.81 25.12 -12.78
C ALA A 40 4.58 24.67 -11.99
N GLU A 41 3.44 24.70 -12.66
CA GLU A 41 2.19 24.12 -12.21
C GLU A 41 1.79 23.00 -13.17
N GLU A 42 1.41 21.85 -12.64
CA GLU A 42 0.92 20.72 -13.42
C GLU A 42 -0.47 20.33 -12.90
N LYS A 43 -1.44 20.24 -13.81
CA LYS A 43 -2.76 19.69 -13.55
C LYS A 43 -2.83 18.26 -14.07
N GLY A 44 -3.03 17.31 -13.16
CA GLY A 44 -3.41 15.93 -13.49
C GLY A 44 -4.91 15.75 -13.37
N LYS A 45 -5.52 14.98 -14.27
CA LYS A 45 -6.94 14.63 -14.20
C LYS A 45 -7.13 13.19 -14.65
N ASN A 46 -7.61 12.37 -13.73
CA ASN A 46 -8.02 11.00 -14.00
C ASN A 46 -9.52 10.87 -13.78
N THR A 47 -10.19 10.12 -14.67
CA THR A 47 -11.62 9.80 -14.51
C THR A 47 -11.79 8.30 -14.37
N TYR A 48 -12.59 7.90 -13.40
CA TYR A 48 -12.86 6.50 -13.11
C TYR A 48 -14.34 6.28 -13.29
N LYS A 49 -14.68 5.41 -14.24
CA LYS A 49 -16.06 5.06 -14.52
C LYS A 49 -16.40 3.77 -13.81
N ARG A 50 -17.59 3.73 -13.19
CA ARG A 50 -18.10 2.48 -12.65
C ARG A 50 -18.37 1.51 -13.80
N VAL A 51 -17.82 0.31 -13.71
CA VAL A 51 -18.08 -0.77 -14.67
C VAL A 51 -18.99 -1.83 -14.04
N ALA A 52 -19.59 -2.67 -14.87
CA ALA A 52 -20.38 -3.80 -14.39
C ALA A 52 -19.52 -4.75 -13.54
N LEU A 53 -20.08 -5.26 -12.45
CA LEU A 53 -19.40 -6.14 -11.49
C LEU A 53 -18.79 -7.39 -12.14
N LYS A 54 -19.39 -7.87 -13.24
CA LYS A 54 -18.87 -8.99 -14.03
C LYS A 54 -17.42 -8.78 -14.49
N LYS A 55 -17.00 -7.53 -14.75
CA LYS A 55 -15.59 -7.23 -15.11
C LYS A 55 -14.62 -7.38 -13.94
N CYS A 56 -15.13 -7.51 -12.71
CA CYS A 56 -14.35 -7.67 -11.49
C CYS A 56 -14.44 -9.11 -10.92
N GLU A 57 -15.06 -10.03 -11.66
CA GLU A 57 -15.32 -11.40 -11.20
C GLU A 57 -14.03 -12.13 -10.77
N ASP A 58 -12.95 -12.00 -11.55
CA ASP A 58 -11.64 -12.58 -11.21
C ASP A 58 -11.11 -12.04 -9.87
N ALA A 59 -11.26 -10.74 -9.63
CA ALA A 59 -10.81 -10.12 -8.38
C ALA A 59 -11.66 -10.59 -7.19
N THR A 60 -12.98 -10.71 -7.38
CA THR A 60 -13.89 -11.24 -6.35
C THR A 60 -13.57 -12.70 -6.03
N ASN A 61 -13.39 -13.54 -7.04
CA ASN A 61 -13.04 -14.95 -6.88
C ASN A 61 -11.68 -15.13 -6.21
N TRP A 62 -10.70 -14.29 -6.57
CA TRP A 62 -9.41 -14.26 -5.89
C TRP A 62 -9.58 -13.85 -4.42
N TRP A 63 -10.35 -12.80 -4.13
CA TRP A 63 -10.51 -12.30 -2.77
C TRP A 63 -11.12 -13.32 -1.82
N VAL A 64 -12.10 -14.11 -2.28
CA VAL A 64 -12.73 -15.17 -1.47
C VAL A 64 -11.69 -16.14 -0.91
N LYS A 65 -10.67 -16.50 -1.69
CA LYS A 65 -9.61 -17.45 -1.30
C LYS A 65 -8.48 -16.80 -0.49
N ASN A 66 -8.30 -15.49 -0.59
CA ASN A 66 -7.11 -14.81 -0.08
C ASN A 66 -7.39 -13.90 1.13
N LYS A 67 -8.66 -13.55 1.39
CA LYS A 67 -9.05 -12.55 2.41
C LYS A 67 -8.55 -12.87 3.82
N VAL A 68 -8.48 -14.15 4.19
CA VAL A 68 -8.12 -14.57 5.56
C VAL A 68 -6.65 -14.30 5.83
N PHE A 69 -5.75 -14.71 4.93
CA PHE A 69 -4.32 -14.40 5.04
C PHE A 69 -4.07 -12.89 5.07
N TRP A 70 -4.67 -12.13 4.15
CA TRP A 70 -4.46 -10.68 4.11
C TRP A 70 -5.05 -9.95 5.33
N LYS A 71 -6.06 -10.52 6.00
CA LYS A 71 -6.51 -10.03 7.31
C LYS A 71 -5.43 -10.20 8.37
N LEU A 72 -4.76 -11.35 8.43
CA LEU A 72 -3.64 -11.57 9.35
C LEU A 72 -2.50 -10.57 9.09
N VAL A 73 -2.14 -10.36 7.81
CA VAL A 73 -1.11 -9.38 7.45
C VAL A 73 -1.47 -7.96 7.94
N ARG A 74 -2.72 -7.53 7.76
CA ARG A 74 -3.16 -6.21 8.27
C ARG A 74 -3.09 -6.13 9.78
N ASN A 75 -3.57 -7.15 10.50
CA ASN A 75 -3.52 -7.17 11.96
C ASN A 75 -2.08 -7.10 12.49
N ASN A 76 -1.13 -7.77 11.82
CA ASN A 76 0.29 -7.67 12.17
C ASN A 76 0.84 -6.25 11.98
N TRP A 77 0.44 -5.58 10.90
CA TRP A 77 0.79 -4.17 10.68
C TRP A 77 0.19 -3.25 11.74
N ASP A 78 -1.08 -3.46 12.08
CA ASP A 78 -1.75 -2.68 13.14
C ASP A 78 -0.98 -2.82 14.45
N SER A 79 -0.65 -4.05 14.88
CA SER A 79 0.16 -4.29 16.07
C SER A 79 1.59 -3.75 15.97
N TYR A 80 2.19 -3.72 14.78
CA TYR A 80 3.52 -3.12 14.59
C TYR A 80 3.47 -1.60 14.76
N PHE A 81 2.48 -0.93 14.18
CA PHE A 81 2.32 0.51 14.29
C PHE A 81 1.96 0.95 15.71
N GLU A 82 1.18 0.17 16.45
CA GLU A 82 0.88 0.44 17.86
C GLU A 82 2.11 0.36 18.76
N LYS A 83 3.10 -0.47 18.41
CA LYS A 83 4.30 -0.71 19.22
C LYS A 83 5.48 0.21 18.90
N ASN A 84 5.48 0.86 17.73
CA ASN A 84 6.64 1.58 17.22
C ASN A 84 6.28 3.03 16.88
N ASP A 85 6.80 3.98 17.66
CA ASP A 85 6.64 5.41 17.39
C ASP A 85 7.38 5.87 16.14
N ILE A 86 8.50 5.20 15.81
CA ILE A 86 9.32 5.47 14.64
C ILE A 86 9.35 4.22 13.77
N ILE A 87 9.00 4.42 12.49
CA ILE A 87 8.97 3.35 11.50
C ILE A 87 10.10 3.58 10.50
N ALA A 88 11.12 2.73 10.58
CA ALA A 88 12.28 2.80 9.69
C ALA A 88 12.55 1.43 9.09
N PHE A 89 12.50 1.33 7.75
CA PHE A 89 12.73 0.08 7.04
C PHE A 89 13.93 0.14 6.10
N LYS A 90 14.62 -1.01 5.96
CA LYS A 90 15.56 -1.31 4.89
C LYS A 90 14.80 -1.38 3.57
N LYS A 91 15.35 -0.82 2.50
CA LYS A 91 14.73 -0.85 1.16
C LYS A 91 14.58 -2.30 0.64
N SER A 92 15.52 -3.16 0.99
CA SER A 92 15.55 -4.56 0.60
C SER A 92 16.39 -5.37 1.59
N VAL A 93 16.04 -6.64 1.77
CA VAL A 93 16.86 -7.65 2.45
C VAL A 93 17.21 -8.72 1.41
N ASN A 94 18.48 -9.09 1.28
CA ASN A 94 18.95 -10.05 0.26
C ASN A 94 18.52 -9.67 -1.18
N LYS A 95 18.57 -8.38 -1.52
CA LYS A 95 18.11 -7.81 -2.82
C LYS A 95 16.61 -7.99 -3.10
N GLN A 96 15.82 -8.41 -2.12
CA GLN A 96 14.36 -8.57 -2.24
C GLN A 96 13.62 -7.48 -1.45
N PRO A 97 12.58 -6.86 -2.02
CA PRO A 97 11.72 -5.93 -1.30
C PRO A 97 10.76 -6.69 -0.38
N MET A 98 10.28 -6.05 0.69
CA MET A 98 9.40 -6.69 1.68
C MET A 98 8.13 -7.29 1.06
N PHE A 99 7.51 -6.58 0.10
CA PHE A 99 6.26 -7.05 -0.48
C PHE A 99 6.40 -8.43 -1.15
N SER A 100 7.56 -8.77 -1.73
CA SER A 100 7.70 -10.05 -2.45
C SER A 100 7.49 -11.25 -1.52
N GLY A 101 7.98 -11.19 -0.27
CA GLY A 101 7.75 -12.23 0.73
C GLY A 101 6.29 -12.32 1.17
N LEU A 102 5.61 -11.17 1.34
CA LEU A 102 4.18 -11.14 1.68
C LEU A 102 3.32 -11.77 0.56
N PHE A 103 3.63 -11.50 -0.71
CA PHE A 103 2.94 -12.12 -1.83
C PHE A 103 3.25 -13.62 -1.96
N ALA A 104 4.49 -14.04 -1.70
CA ALA A 104 4.85 -15.46 -1.68
C ALA A 104 4.08 -16.22 -0.59
N MET A 105 4.00 -15.63 0.62
CA MET A 105 3.17 -16.17 1.71
C MET A 105 1.67 -16.15 1.36
N GLY A 106 1.18 -15.10 0.71
CA GLY A 106 -0.22 -15.03 0.27
C GLY A 106 -0.58 -16.16 -0.70
N LYS A 107 0.34 -16.51 -1.61
CA LYS A 107 0.18 -17.68 -2.48
C LYS A 107 0.28 -19.01 -1.71
N LYS A 108 1.21 -19.11 -0.76
CA LYS A 108 1.38 -20.30 0.12
C LYS A 108 0.12 -20.60 0.94
N TYR A 109 -0.57 -19.55 1.40
CA TYR A 109 -1.75 -19.63 2.25
C TYR A 109 -3.06 -19.31 1.51
N GLU A 110 -3.09 -19.48 0.19
CA GLU A 110 -4.33 -19.37 -0.57
C GLU A 110 -5.33 -20.44 -0.09
N GLY A 111 -6.58 -20.03 0.13
CA GLY A 111 -7.63 -20.90 0.65
C GLY A 111 -7.62 -21.11 2.16
N LEU A 112 -6.82 -20.33 2.91
CA LEU A 112 -6.80 -20.39 4.37
C LEU A 112 -8.21 -20.18 4.96
N ASP A 113 -8.64 -21.13 5.77
CA ASP A 113 -9.91 -21.08 6.49
C ASP A 113 -9.73 -20.34 7.82
N GLU A 114 -10.65 -19.43 8.13
CA GLU A 114 -10.67 -18.70 9.40
C GLU A 114 -10.97 -19.60 10.61
N ASN A 115 -11.57 -20.76 10.38
CA ASN A 115 -11.83 -21.79 11.40
C ASN A 115 -10.67 -22.76 11.59
N SER A 116 -9.53 -22.54 10.92
CA SER A 116 -8.30 -23.29 11.19
C SER A 116 -7.94 -23.21 12.67
N MET A 117 -7.33 -24.28 13.21
CA MET A 117 -6.88 -24.29 14.61
C MET A 117 -6.11 -23.01 14.96
N GLU A 118 -6.38 -22.45 16.14
CA GLU A 118 -5.80 -21.18 16.58
C GLU A 118 -4.27 -21.19 16.54
N MET A 119 -3.65 -22.32 16.90
CA MET A 119 -2.21 -22.54 16.81
C MET A 119 -1.67 -22.38 15.37
N ASN A 120 -2.44 -22.80 14.35
CA ASN A 120 -2.06 -22.63 12.95
C ASN A 120 -2.09 -21.16 12.54
N LEU A 121 -3.14 -20.42 12.93
CA LEU A 121 -3.26 -18.99 12.65
C LEU A 121 -2.17 -18.17 13.36
N GLN A 122 -1.80 -18.57 14.58
CA GLN A 122 -0.73 -17.91 15.32
C GLN A 122 0.63 -18.11 14.65
N ASN A 123 0.95 -19.32 14.21
CA ASN A 123 2.20 -19.59 13.48
C ASN A 123 2.31 -18.74 12.20
N ILE A 124 1.20 -18.54 11.48
CA ILE A 124 1.17 -17.68 10.28
C ILE A 124 1.40 -16.21 10.65
N ARG A 125 0.79 -15.73 11.75
CA ARG A 125 1.05 -14.37 12.25
C ARG A 125 2.52 -14.21 12.61
N ASP A 126 3.12 -15.18 13.28
CA ASP A 126 4.53 -15.11 13.67
C ASP A 126 5.45 -15.09 12.43
N GLU A 127 5.19 -15.92 11.42
CA GLU A 127 5.93 -15.91 10.14
C GLU A 127 5.84 -14.54 9.44
N VAL A 128 4.65 -13.92 9.43
CA VAL A 128 4.45 -12.58 8.87
C VAL A 128 5.21 -11.53 9.68
N ASN A 129 5.19 -11.61 11.01
CA ASN A 129 5.86 -10.66 11.89
C ASN A 129 7.38 -10.74 11.76
N ASP A 130 7.92 -11.95 11.73
CA ASP A 130 9.34 -12.21 11.48
C ASP A 130 9.76 -11.65 10.13
N HIS A 131 8.91 -11.78 9.11
CA HIS A 131 9.17 -11.19 7.81
C HIS A 131 9.20 -9.66 7.85
N ILE A 132 8.27 -9.01 8.54
CA ILE A 132 8.27 -7.54 8.72
C ILE A 132 9.55 -7.10 9.46
N ASN A 133 9.87 -7.76 10.57
CA ASN A 133 10.98 -7.40 11.45
C ASN A 133 12.35 -7.52 10.77
N LYS A 134 12.53 -8.43 9.80
CA LYS A 134 13.77 -8.51 9.00
C LYS A 134 14.12 -7.21 8.29
N PHE A 135 13.10 -6.41 7.94
CA PHE A 135 13.30 -5.13 7.26
C PHE A 135 13.43 -3.96 8.23
N SER A 136 13.03 -4.09 9.49
CA SER A 136 13.18 -3.01 10.46
C SER A 136 14.65 -2.58 10.56
N LYS A 137 14.86 -1.27 10.68
CA LYS A 137 16.13 -0.69 11.09
C LYS A 137 16.07 -0.50 12.60
N GLU A 138 17.18 -0.86 13.24
CA GLU A 138 17.46 -0.46 14.62
C GLU A 138 17.62 1.07 14.71
#